data_AF-A0A3N2GPV6-F1
#
_entry.id   AF-A0A3N2GPV6-F1
#
_cell.length_a   1.000
_cell.length_b   1.000
_cell.length_c   1.000
_cell.angle_alpha   90.00
_cell.angle_beta   90.00
_cell.angle_gamma   90.00
#
_symmetry.space_group_name_H-M   'P 1'
#
loop_
_entity.id
_entity.type
_entity.pdbx_description
1 polymer ?
#
loop_
_entity_poly.entity_id
_entity_poly.type
_entity_poly.pdbx_seq_one_letter_code
_entity_poly.pdbx_strand_id
1 'polypeptide(L)'
;MAERWIQVATIVAKEGDEGEVGRLLAECVPPSRAEEGVLLYELVRSKRNPRQFLVYEVYRDRGARDAHRDSEHVQRLIVGDVLVRAESVDIAPYVAMQEVS
;
A
#
# COMPACT_ATOMS: atom_id res chain seq x y z
N MET A 1 10.97 17.94 -13.97
CA MET A 1 10.01 17.39 -12.97
C MET A 1 10.51 16.00 -12.59
N ALA A 2 10.44 15.59 -11.32
CA ALA A 2 10.79 14.23 -10.92
C ALA A 2 9.72 13.24 -11.43
N GLU A 3 10.15 12.05 -11.84
CA GLU A 3 9.26 10.98 -12.32
C GLU A 3 8.42 10.43 -11.17
N ARG A 4 7.08 10.50 -11.28
CA ARG A 4 6.18 9.98 -10.26
C ARG A 4 6.31 8.47 -10.17
N TRP A 5 6.51 7.99 -8.94
CA TRP A 5 6.59 6.57 -8.64
C TRP A 5 5.22 6.03 -8.26
N ILE A 6 4.83 4.89 -8.83
CA ILE A 6 3.58 4.21 -8.50
C ILE A 6 3.93 2.84 -7.94
N GLN A 7 3.24 2.46 -6.86
CA GLN A 7 3.32 1.12 -6.30
C GLN A 7 1.92 0.53 -6.26
N VAL A 8 1.80 -0.71 -6.74
CA VAL A 8 0.59 -1.52 -6.59
C VAL A 8 0.94 -2.70 -5.71
N ALA A 9 0.42 -2.70 -4.48
CA ALA A 9 0.59 -3.81 -3.55
C ALA A 9 -0.69 -4.66 -3.54
N THR A 10 -0.61 -5.90 -3.99
CA THR A 10 -1.71 -6.87 -3.89
C THR A 10 -1.42 -7.83 -2.75
N ILE A 11 -2.35 -7.93 -1.80
CA ILE A 11 -2.20 -8.75 -0.60
C ILE A 11 -3.36 -9.73 -0.55
N VAL A 12 -3.06 -11.02 -0.41
CA VAL A 12 -4.07 -12.05 -0.11
C VAL A 12 -3.87 -12.50 1.32
N ALA A 13 -4.87 -12.28 2.17
CA ALA A 13 -4.87 -12.76 3.55
C ALA A 13 -5.00 -14.28 3.61
N LYS A 14 -4.40 -14.90 4.62
CA LYS A 14 -4.69 -16.28 5.01
C LYS A 14 -6.19 -16.42 5.33
N GLU A 15 -6.71 -17.63 5.14
CA GLU A 15 -8.10 -17.91 5.49
C GLU A 15 -8.35 -17.66 6.98
N GLY A 16 -9.36 -16.84 7.29
CA GLY A 16 -9.70 -16.42 8.66
C GLY A 16 -9.05 -15.10 9.10
N ASP A 17 -8.00 -14.64 8.41
CA ASP A 17 -7.29 -13.40 8.74
C ASP A 17 -7.81 -12.17 7.97
N GLU A 18 -8.77 -12.33 7.04
CA GLU A 18 -9.19 -11.23 6.16
C GLU A 18 -9.78 -10.02 6.90
N GLY A 19 -10.40 -10.24 8.05
CA GLY A 19 -10.92 -9.16 8.89
C GLY A 19 -9.80 -8.32 9.49
N GLU A 20 -8.79 -8.99 10.05
CA GLU A 20 -7.68 -8.32 10.74
C GLU A 20 -6.72 -7.66 9.75
N VAL A 21 -6.39 -8.33 8.64
CA VAL A 21 -5.59 -7.73 7.56
C VAL A 21 -6.29 -6.49 7.02
N GLY A 22 -7.60 -6.55 6.77
CA GLY A 22 -8.37 -5.39 6.31
C GLY A 22 -8.34 -4.22 7.31
N ARG A 23 -8.45 -4.51 8.61
CA ARG A 23 -8.38 -3.52 9.69
C ARG A 23 -7.03 -2.83 9.75
N LEU A 24 -5.94 -3.59 9.71
CA LEU A 24 -4.57 -3.08 9.77
C LEU A 24 -4.20 -2.26 8.53
N LEU A 25 -4.60 -2.73 7.36
CA LEU A 25 -4.43 -1.96 6.12
C LEU A 25 -5.20 -0.64 6.19
N ALA A 26 -6.43 -0.64 6.72
CA ALA A 26 -7.22 0.58 6.90
C ALA A 26 -6.59 1.53 7.93
N GLU A 27 -5.96 1.01 8.99
CA GLU A 27 -5.22 1.80 9.99
C GLU A 27 -3.97 2.46 9.39
N CYS A 28 -3.36 1.84 8.38
CA CYS A 28 -2.23 2.40 7.63
C CYS A 28 -2.64 3.61 6.76
N VAL A 29 -3.91 3.68 6.30
CA VAL A 29 -4.34 4.69 5.31
C VAL A 29 -4.19 6.15 5.81
N PRO A 30 -4.70 6.57 6.99
CA PRO A 30 -4.60 7.95 7.43
C PRO A 30 -3.16 8.47 7.56
N PRO A 31 -2.21 7.76 8.21
CA PRO A 31 -0.85 8.26 8.32
C PRO A 31 -0.13 8.26 6.96
N SER A 32 -0.34 7.27 6.07
CA SER A 32 0.23 7.31 4.71
C SER A 32 -0.22 8.55 3.94
N ARG A 33 -1.51 8.91 4.01
CA ARG A 33 -2.05 10.10 3.34
C ARG A 33 -1.53 11.43 3.91
N ALA A 34 -1.01 11.42 5.14
CA ALA A 34 -0.43 12.60 5.78
C ALA A 34 1.05 12.79 5.46
N GLU A 35 1.71 11.80 4.84
CA GLU A 35 3.13 11.88 4.50
C GLU A 35 3.41 12.85 3.35
N GLU A 36 4.53 13.56 3.45
CA GLU A 36 4.97 14.43 2.37
C GLU A 36 5.39 13.61 1.15
N GLY A 37 4.74 13.86 0.00
CA GLY A 37 5.07 13.20 -1.26
C GLY A 37 4.26 11.94 -1.53
N VAL A 38 3.37 11.52 -0.63
CA VAL A 38 2.27 10.58 -0.96
C VAL A 38 1.15 11.38 -1.61
N LEU A 39 0.96 11.18 -2.91
CA LEU A 39 -0.03 11.91 -3.72
C LEU A 39 -1.38 11.21 -3.73
N LEU A 40 -1.37 9.88 -3.65
CA LEU A 40 -2.57 9.06 -3.57
C LEU A 40 -2.24 7.79 -2.80
N TYR A 41 -3.14 7.39 -1.91
CA TYR A 41 -3.08 6.12 -1.20
C TYR A 41 -4.50 5.57 -1.08
N GLU A 42 -4.82 4.58 -1.90
CA GLU A 42 -6.16 4.01 -1.99
C GLU A 42 -6.13 2.51 -1.65
N LEU A 43 -6.85 2.15 -0.59
CA LEU A 43 -7.07 0.77 -0.18
C LEU A 43 -8.38 0.27 -0.75
N VAL A 44 -8.32 -0.79 -1.56
CA VAL A 44 -9.50 -1.45 -2.10
C VAL A 44 -9.53 -2.94 -1.75
N ARG A 45 -10.74 -3.49 -1.64
CA ARG A 45 -10.98 -4.92 -1.43
C ARG A 45 -11.59 -5.52 -2.70
N SER A 46 -11.12 -6.69 -3.11
CA SER A 46 -11.65 -7.39 -4.28
C SER A 46 -13.11 -7.78 -4.07
N LYS A 47 -13.93 -7.54 -5.09
CA LYS A 47 -15.34 -7.98 -5.13
C LYS A 47 -15.49 -9.49 -5.36
N ARG A 48 -14.42 -10.17 -5.82
CA ARG A 48 -14.43 -11.61 -6.17
C ARG A 48 -13.78 -12.48 -5.11
N ASN A 49 -12.81 -11.94 -4.38
CA ASN A 49 -12.12 -12.64 -3.31
C ASN A 49 -12.05 -11.73 -2.06
N PRO A 50 -12.84 -12.00 -1.01
CA PRO A 50 -12.83 -11.17 0.19
C PRO A 50 -11.47 -11.19 0.92
N ARG A 51 -10.59 -12.15 0.66
CA ARG A 51 -9.25 -12.19 1.26
C ARG A 51 -8.24 -11.31 0.52
N GLN A 52 -8.59 -10.80 -0.66
CA GLN A 52 -7.69 -10.03 -1.51
C GLN A 52 -7.92 -8.52 -1.37
N PHE A 53 -6.83 -7.82 -1.10
CA PHE A 53 -6.74 -6.37 -1.01
C PHE A 53 -5.74 -5.86 -2.06
N LEU A 54 -5.96 -4.63 -2.51
CA LEU A 54 -5.01 -3.89 -3.33
C LEU A 54 -4.82 -2.51 -2.71
N VAL A 55 -3.57 -2.09 -2.59
CA VAL A 55 -3.19 -0.72 -2.26
C VAL A 55 -2.60 -0.09 -3.52
N TYR A 56 -3.25 0.96 -4.00
CA TYR A 56 -2.76 1.76 -5.12
C TYR A 56 -2.14 3.03 -4.54
N GLU A 57 -0.84 3.19 -4.77
CA GLU A 57 -0.03 4.21 -4.12
C GLU A 57 0.68 5.03 -5.19
N VAL A 58 0.56 6.35 -5.13
CA VAL A 58 1.23 7.28 -6.04
C VAL A 58 2.07 8.22 -5.21
N TYR A 59 3.34 8.32 -5.59
CA TYR A 59 4.35 9.14 -4.93
C TYR A 59 4.86 10.22 -5.87
N ARG A 60 5.29 11.35 -5.28
CA ARG A 60 5.97 12.43 -5.99
C ARG A 60 7.20 11.93 -6.75
N ASP A 61 7.95 11.04 -6.13
CA ASP A 61 9.16 10.42 -6.65
C ASP A 61 9.51 9.14 -5.88
N ARG A 62 10.60 8.47 -6.29
CA ARG A 62 11.09 7.28 -5.59
C ARG A 62 11.51 7.56 -4.15
N GLY A 63 12.04 8.74 -3.84
CA GLY A 63 12.46 9.12 -2.50
C GLY A 63 11.29 9.18 -1.52
N ALA A 64 10.16 9.74 -1.95
CA ALA A 64 8.91 9.70 -1.19
C ALA A 64 8.42 8.26 -0.96
N ARG A 65 8.53 7.38 -1.96
CA ARG A 65 8.20 5.95 -1.77
C ARG A 65 9.13 5.26 -0.77
N ASP A 66 10.44 5.49 -0.86
CA ASP A 66 11.41 4.91 0.06
C ASP A 66 11.17 5.42 1.51
N ALA A 67 10.86 6.71 1.68
CA ALA A 67 10.48 7.28 2.98
C ALA A 67 9.20 6.66 3.55
N HIS A 68 8.17 6.47 2.71
CA HIS A 68 6.93 5.79 3.10
C HIS A 68 7.20 4.37 3.59
N ARG A 69 7.96 3.58 2.81
CA ARG A 69 8.32 2.20 3.16
C ARG A 69 8.98 2.11 4.55
N ASP A 70 9.80 3.10 4.88
CA ASP A 70 10.59 3.14 6.11
C ASP A 70 9.85 3.83 7.28
N SER A 71 8.59 4.26 7.09
CA SER A 71 7.80 4.93 8.12
C SER A 71 7.40 3.99 9.26
N GLU A 72 7.18 4.55 10.46
CA GLU A 72 6.85 3.77 11.66
C GLU A 72 5.59 2.92 11.47
N HIS A 73 4.55 3.47 10.84
CA HIS A 73 3.28 2.76 10.65
C HIS A 73 3.41 1.64 9.62
N VAL A 74 4.22 1.80 8.57
CA VAL A 74 4.49 0.69 7.63
C VAL A 74 5.28 -0.41 8.32
N GLN A 75 6.34 -0.07 9.05
CA GLN A 75 7.14 -1.06 9.76
C GLN A 75 6.32 -1.81 10.82
N ARG A 76 5.47 -1.11 11.57
CA ARG A 76 4.66 -1.72 12.62
C ARG A 76 3.47 -2.50 12.07
N LEU A 77 2.64 -1.89 11.24
CA LEU A 77 1.36 -2.46 10.81
C LEU A 77 1.54 -3.43 9.65
N ILE A 78 2.36 -3.06 8.66
CA ILE A 78 2.52 -3.88 7.45
C ILE A 78 3.56 -4.97 7.69
N VAL A 79 4.80 -4.58 7.99
CA VAL A 79 5.91 -5.53 8.14
C VAL A 79 5.72 -6.40 9.39
N GLY A 80 5.36 -5.78 10.51
CA GLY A 80 5.21 -6.48 11.79
C GLY A 80 3.96 -7.38 11.89
N ASP A 81 2.91 -7.12 11.10
CA ASP A 81 1.61 -7.75 11.34
C ASP A 81 0.92 -8.26 10.06
N VAL A 82 0.69 -7.42 9.05
CA VAL A 82 0.02 -7.85 7.81
C VAL A 82 0.81 -8.95 7.09
N LEU A 83 2.13 -8.82 6.97
CA LEU A 83 2.94 -9.80 6.23
C LEU A 83 2.89 -11.21 6.85
N VAL A 84 2.78 -11.32 8.18
CA VAL A 84 2.72 -12.65 8.83
C VAL A 84 1.34 -13.30 8.68
N ARG A 85 0.31 -12.50 8.37
CA ARG A 85 -1.08 -12.92 8.11
C ARG A 85 -1.42 -13.04 6.61
N ALA A 86 -0.48 -12.67 5.74
CA ALA A 86 -0.64 -12.80 4.31
C ALA A 86 -0.33 -14.23 3.85
N GLU A 87 -1.17 -14.76 2.97
CA GLU A 87 -0.89 -15.95 2.16
C GLU A 87 0.05 -15.57 1.01
N SER A 88 -0.17 -14.41 0.38
CA SER A 88 0.73 -13.86 -0.63
C SER A 88 0.73 -12.34 -0.64
N VAL A 89 1.87 -11.79 -1.06
CA VAL A 89 2.07 -10.35 -1.26
C VAL A 89 2.82 -10.17 -2.57
N ASP A 90 2.25 -9.39 -3.47
CA ASP A 90 2.87 -8.97 -4.73
C ASP A 90 2.98 -7.44 -4.74
N ILE A 91 4.18 -6.93 -5.02
CA ILE A 91 4.46 -5.49 -5.05
C ILE A 91 5.03 -5.15 -6.41
N ALA A 92 4.27 -4.43 -7.21
CA ALA A 92 4.65 -4.05 -8.56
C ALA A 92 4.93 -2.53 -8.65
N PRO A 93 6.17 -2.12 -8.97
CA PRO A 93 6.51 -0.73 -9.20
C PRO A 93 6.25 -0.29 -10.65
N TYR A 94 5.81 0.95 -10.81
CA TYR A 94 5.59 1.60 -12.11
C TYR A 94 6.01 3.07 -12.06
N VAL A 95 6.13 3.67 -13.23
CA VAL A 95 6.37 5.11 -13.40
C VAL A 95 5.29 5.71 -14.28
N ALA A 96 4.88 6.94 -13.98
CA ALA A 96 3.87 7.61 -14.79
C ALA A 96 4.46 8.01 -16.15
N MET A 97 3.85 7.54 -17.24
CA MET A 97 4.25 7.93 -18.61
C MET A 97 3.61 9.25 -19.08
N GLN A 98 2.69 9.81 -18.29
CA GLN A 98 1.93 11.00 -18.61
C GLN A 98 1.91 11.94 -17.42
N GLU A 99 1.87 13.24 -17.68
CA GLU A 99 1.52 14.24 -16.68
C GLU A 99 -0.01 14.21 -16.48
N VAL A 100 -0.46 14.39 -15.24
CA VAL A 100 -1.89 14.65 -14.99
C VAL A 100 -2.11 16.13 -15.26
N SER A 101 -2.98 16.42 -16.23
CA SER A 101 -3.41 17.77 -16.63
C SER A 101 -4.10 18.52 -15.51
#